data_AF-A0A0C9V574-F1
#
_entry.id   AF-A0A0C9V574-F1
#
_cell.length_a   1.000
_cell.length_b   1.000
_cell.length_c   1.000
_cell.angle_alpha   90.00
_cell.angle_beta   90.00
_cell.angle_gamma   90.00
#
_symmetry.space_group_name_H-M   'P 1'
#
loop_
_entity.id
_entity.type
_entity.pdbx_description
1 polymer ?
#
loop_
_entity_poly.entity_id
_entity_poly.type
_entity_poly.pdbx_seq_one_letter_code
_entity_poly.pdbx_strand_id
1 'polypeptide(L)' 'LLPALTQDGIIFSNIKPGAYDGPLFIAFLEGLLEHMSAYPALRSVLILGNSAIHH' A
#
# COMPACT_ATOMS: atom_id res chain seq x y z
N LEU A 1 -3.56 3.57 10.70
CA LEU A 1 -3.61 2.19 10.16
C LEU A 1 -3.72 2.29 8.66
N LEU A 2 -2.84 1.61 7.92
CA LEU A 2 -2.98 1.35 6.48
C LEU A 2 -2.98 -0.16 6.25
N PRO A 3 -4.12 -0.76 5.85
CA PRO A 3 -4.18 -2.15 5.42
C PRO A 3 -4.12 -2.24 3.89
N ALA A 4 -3.39 -3.23 3.38
CA ALA A 4 -3.46 -3.67 1.99
C ALA A 4 -4.28 -4.95 1.90
N LEU A 5 -5.26 -4.96 1.00
CA LEU A 5 -6.26 -6.01 0.86
C LEU A 5 -6.16 -6.66 -0.51
N THR A 6 -6.43 -7.97 -0.54
CA THR A 6 -6.74 -8.74 -1.74
C THR A 6 -8.13 -9.35 -1.58
N GLN A 7 -8.60 -10.11 -2.58
CA GLN A 7 -9.84 -10.87 -2.46
C GLN A 7 -9.78 -11.93 -1.34
N ASP A 8 -8.58 -12.37 -0.97
CA ASP A 8 -8.34 -13.38 0.07
C ASP A 8 -8.12 -12.78 1.47
N GLY A 9 -8.16 -11.44 1.60
CA GLY A 9 -8.04 -10.73 2.86
C GLY A 9 -6.86 -9.76 2.94
N ILE A 10 -6.44 -9.42 4.17
CA ILE A 10 -5.33 -8.48 4.42
C ILE A 10 -4.00 -9.19 4.16
N ILE A 11 -3.17 -8.63 3.28
CA ILE A 11 -1.84 -9.18 2.97
C ILE A 11 -0.69 -8.43 3.65
N PHE A 12 -0.93 -7.18 4.02
CA PHE A 12 0.05 -6.35 4.71
C PHE A 12 -0.68 -5.25 5.48
N SER A 13 -0.13 -4.84 6.62
CA SER A 13 -0.66 -3.68 7.33
C SER A 13 0.44 -2.96 8.10
N ASN A 14 0.30 -1.65 8.19
CA ASN A 14 1.15 -0.82 9.04
C ASN A 14 0.28 -0.03 10.02
N ILE A 15 0.66 -0.05 11.29
CA ILE A 15 0.00 0.67 12.38
C ILE A 15 1.04 1.58 13.01
N LYS A 16 0.73 2.88 13.04
CA LYS A 16 1.51 3.86 13.78
C LYS A 16 0.63 4.92 14.44
N PRO A 17 1.15 5.64 15.43
CA PRO A 17 0.54 6.88 15.92
C PRO A 17 0.57 7.99 14.86
N GLY A 18 -0.50 8.80 14.80
CA GLY A 18 -0.60 9.96 13.92
C GLY A 18 -0.95 9.64 12.45
N ALA A 19 -1.07 10.68 11.64
CA ALA A 19 -1.44 10.60 10.23
C ALA A 19 -0.26 10.18 9.33
N TYR A 20 -0.57 9.60 8.17
CA TYR A 20 0.43 9.34 7.12
C TYR A 20 0.57 10.58 6.24
N ASP A 21 1.80 10.82 5.79
CA ASP A 21 2.14 11.77 4.74
C ASP A 21 2.67 11.01 3.52
N GLY A 22 3.05 11.74 2.46
CA GLY A 22 3.58 11.16 1.23
C GLY A 22 4.78 10.22 1.47
N PRO A 23 5.85 10.67 2.14
CA PRO A 23 7.01 9.80 2.43
C PRO A 23 6.64 8.53 3.19
N LEU A 24 5.79 8.62 4.21
CA LEU A 24 5.35 7.44 4.96
C LEU A 24 4.47 6.50 4.13
N PHE A 25 3.70 7.04 3.19
CA PHE A 25 2.92 6.25 2.26
C PHE A 25 3.82 5.49 1.27
N ILE A 26 4.90 6.12 0.77
CA ILE A 26 5.88 5.44 -0.10
C ILE A 26 6.58 4.31 0.67
N ALA A 27 7.04 4.56 1.90
CA ALA A 27 7.65 3.52 2.73
C ALA A 27 6.69 2.35 3.02
N PHE A 28 5.39 2.64 3.17
CA PHE A 28 4.37 1.61 3.27
C PHE A 28 4.26 0.79 1.98
N LEU A 29 4.30 1.43 0.80
CA LEU A 29 4.27 0.73 -0.48
C LEU A 29 5.49 -0.17 -0.65
N GLU A 30 6.70 0.32 -0.36
CA GLU A 30 7.92 -0.47 -0.44
C GLU A 30 7.82 -1.79 0.34
N GLY A 31 7.32 -1.73 1.59
CA GLY A 31 7.06 -2.93 2.39
C GLY A 31 5.94 -3.81 1.83
N LEU A 32 4.86 -3.21 1.31
CA LEU A 32 3.78 -3.95 0.67
C LEU A 32 4.26 -4.75 -0.57
N LEU A 33 5.11 -4.16 -1.40
CA LEU A 33 5.53 -4.77 -2.66
C LEU A 33 6.28 -6.09 -2.46
N GLU A 34 6.95 -6.29 -1.31
CA GLU A 34 7.60 -7.55 -0.95
C GLU A 34 6.60 -8.70 -0.74
N HIS A 35 5.34 -8.39 -0.45
CA HIS A 35 4.26 -9.35 -0.21
C HIS A 35 3.34 -9.56 -1.42
N MET A 36 3.55 -8.81 -2.50
CA MET A 36 2.79 -8.93 -3.74
C MET A 36 3.53 -9.82 -4.74
N SER A 37 2.80 -10.34 -5.73
CA SER A 37 3.44 -10.74 -6.99
C SER A 37 4.17 -9.53 -7.59
N ALA A 38 5.19 -9.78 -8.42
CA ALA A 38 6.00 -8.73 -9.05
C ALA A 38 5.16 -7.50 -9.45
N TYR A 39 5.55 -6.35 -8.90
CA TYR A 39 4.92 -5.07 -9.18
C TYR A 39 6.02 -4.03 -9.42
N PRO A 40 5.95 -3.26 -10.51
CA PRO A 40 4.99 -3.41 -11.62
C PRO A 40 5.31 -4.65 -12.46
N ALA A 41 4.28 -5.44 -12.82
CA ALA A 41 4.37 -6.50 -13.82
C ALA A 41 3.08 -6.56 -14.66
N LEU A 42 3.03 -7.47 -15.64
CA LEU A 42 1.88 -7.60 -16.53
C LEU A 42 0.60 -7.89 -15.73
N ARG A 43 -0.41 -7.01 -15.86
CA ARG A 43 -1.71 -7.05 -15.15
C ARG A 43 -1.64 -6.82 -13.64
N SER A 44 -0.53 -6.33 -13.10
CA SER A 44 -0.51 -5.87 -11.72
C SER A 44 -1.27 -4.54 -11.62
N VAL A 45 -2.30 -4.50 -10.79
CA VAL A 45 -3.15 -3.32 -10.60
C VAL A 45 -3.13 -2.92 -9.12
N LEU A 46 -2.77 -1.67 -8.84
CA LEU A 46 -2.90 -1.07 -7.51
C LEU A 46 -4.09 -0.11 -7.53
N ILE A 47 -5.07 -0.34 -6.64
CA ILE A 47 -6.23 0.52 -6.48
C ILE A 47 -6.05 1.31 -5.19
N LEU A 48 -6.03 2.63 -5.31
CA LEU A 48 -5.89 3.56 -4.19
C LEU A 48 -7.10 4.48 -4.13
N GLY A 49 -7.38 5.02 -2.94
CA GLY A 49 -8.36 6.10 -2.79
C GLY A 49 -7.90 7.40 -3.45
N ASN A 50 -8.72 8.45 -3.39
CA ASN A 50 -8.35 9.78 -3.86
C ASN A 50 -7.84 10.64 -2.69
N SER A 51 -6.64 10.36 -2.19
CA SER A 51 -6.02 11.11 -1.09
C SER A 51 -4.86 11.95 -1.63
N ALA A 52 -4.66 13.14 -1.07
CA ALA A 52 -3.60 14.06 -1.49
C ALA A 52 -2.18 13.48 -1.36
N ILE A 53 -1.98 12.49 -0.49
CA ILE A 53 -0.69 11.82 -0.27
C ILE A 53 -0.35 10.77 -1.34
N HIS A 54 -1.25 10.52 -2.30
CA HIS A 54 -1.02 9.56 -3.39
C HIS A 54 -0.40 10.18 -4.66
N HIS A 55 -0.19 11.51 -4.68
CA HIS A 55 0.35 12.27 -5.81
C HIS A 55 1.82 12.61 -5.64
#